data_AF-L2GJJ6-F1
#
_entry.id   AF-L2GJJ6-F1
#
_cell.length_a   1.000
_cell.length_b   1.000
_cell.length_c   1.000
_cell.angle_alpha   90.00
_cell.angle_beta   90.00
_cell.angle_gamma   90.00
#
_symmetry.space_group_name_H-M   'P 1'
#
loop_
_entity.id
_entity.type
_entity.pdbx_description
1 polymer ?
#
loop_
_entity_poly.entity_id
_entity_poly.type
_entity_poly.pdbx_seq_one_letter_code
_entity_poly.pdbx_strand_id
1 'polypeptide(L)'
;MYLALRYPITPVIDEARVEEYMCNFAKCPGCYGVLASCCATVAPDRDGISSASTDLPGPSPQRSIRSLPEPPVDLLISEALRSRRFYRLAENQSLTQIQTSLLLHCAYSSLGKDPAAWFYLREAVTMLQTLRYHEEATYEETSDQSVAEDARRAFWALFFRYRLELLRHKFDDEAGGDDRG
;
A
#
# COMPACT_ATOMS: atom_id res chain seq x y z
N MET A 1 5.33 -7.38 -9.82
CA MET A 1 4.41 -6.44 -10.51
C MET A 1 4.26 -5.12 -9.77
N TYR A 2 3.96 -5.11 -8.46
CA TYR A 2 4.00 -3.89 -7.64
C TYR A 2 5.33 -3.12 -7.74
N LEU A 3 6.45 -3.85 -7.64
CA LEU A 3 7.78 -3.25 -7.76
C LEU A 3 8.02 -2.57 -9.11
N ALA A 4 7.37 -3.04 -10.19
CA ALA A 4 7.53 -2.48 -11.52
C ALA A 4 6.59 -1.29 -11.78
N LEU A 5 5.39 -1.28 -11.19
CA LEU A 5 4.34 -0.30 -11.53
C LEU A 5 4.14 0.80 -10.47
N ARG A 6 4.39 0.51 -9.20
CA ARG A 6 4.07 1.41 -8.09
C ARG A 6 5.27 1.80 -7.22
N TYR A 7 6.39 1.07 -7.28
CA TYR A 7 7.61 1.44 -6.55
C TYR A 7 8.14 2.86 -6.85
N PRO A 8 8.11 3.37 -8.10
CA PRO A 8 8.56 4.74 -8.38
C PRO A 8 7.69 5.83 -7.73
N ILE A 9 6.43 5.50 -7.41
CA ILE A 9 5.41 6.46 -6.94
C ILE A 9 5.17 6.30 -5.43
N THR A 10 5.22 5.07 -4.92
CA THR A 10 5.01 4.70 -3.52
C THR A 10 5.99 3.60 -3.10
N PRO A 11 7.26 3.92 -2.79
CA PRO A 11 8.26 2.94 -2.34
C PRO A 11 8.04 2.57 -0.86
N VAL A 12 6.90 1.92 -0.58
CA VAL A 12 6.47 1.53 0.79
C VAL A 12 7.15 0.25 1.25
N ILE A 13 7.52 -0.64 0.33
CA ILE A 13 8.08 -1.96 0.60
C ILE A 13 9.23 -2.22 -0.36
N ASP A 14 10.36 -2.66 0.18
CA ASP A 14 11.52 -3.09 -0.59
C ASP A 14 11.31 -4.44 -1.28
N GLU A 15 12.08 -4.71 -2.33
CA GLU A 15 12.10 -6.02 -2.98
C GLU A 15 12.45 -7.14 -1.99
N ALA A 16 13.50 -6.94 -1.17
CA ALA A 16 13.92 -7.89 -0.15
C ALA A 16 12.80 -8.18 0.88
N ARG A 17 12.00 -7.16 1.23
CA ARG A 17 10.89 -7.30 2.17
C ARG A 17 9.68 -7.99 1.57
N VAL A 18 9.40 -7.76 0.28
CA VAL A 18 8.37 -8.52 -0.43
C VAL A 18 8.72 -10.01 -0.42
N GLU A 19 9.97 -10.37 -0.72
CA GLU A 19 10.42 -11.77 -0.67
C GLU A 19 10.28 -12.36 0.74
N GLU A 20 10.66 -11.62 1.77
CA GLU A 20 10.48 -12.03 3.16
C GLU A 20 9.00 -12.27 3.50
N TYR A 21 8.10 -11.37 3.08
CA TYR A 21 6.66 -11.52 3.30
C TYR A 21 6.11 -12.72 2.52
N MET A 22 6.62 -13.01 1.32
CA MET A 22 6.26 -14.20 0.52
C MET A 22 6.75 -15.51 1.15
N CYS A 23 7.84 -15.48 1.92
CA CYS A 23 8.28 -16.64 2.68
C CYS A 23 7.46 -16.85 3.98
N ASN A 24 6.95 -15.75 4.55
CA ASN A 24 6.30 -15.76 5.87
C ASN A 24 4.77 -15.59 5.86
N PHE A 25 4.12 -15.43 4.70
CA PHE A 25 2.68 -15.14 4.59
C PHE A 25 1.78 -16.17 5.29
N ALA A 26 2.18 -17.45 5.31
CA ALA A 26 1.39 -18.51 5.94
C ALA A 26 1.47 -18.47 7.48
N LYS A 27 2.53 -17.87 8.04
CA LYS A 27 2.80 -17.83 9.49
C LYS A 27 2.44 -16.48 10.11
N CYS A 28 2.54 -15.41 9.33
CA CYS A 28 2.28 -14.05 9.78
C CYS A 28 1.08 -13.47 9.01
N PRO A 29 -0.09 -13.34 9.66
CA PRO A 29 -1.26 -12.72 9.03
C PRO A 29 -0.98 -11.29 8.53
N GLY A 30 -0.04 -10.57 9.17
CA GLY A 30 0.37 -9.22 8.75
C GLY A 30 1.09 -9.24 7.41
N CYS A 31 1.98 -10.21 7.18
CA CYS A 31 2.63 -10.39 5.87
C CYS A 31 1.59 -10.69 4.79
N TYR A 32 0.60 -11.54 5.08
CA TYR A 32 -0.48 -11.81 4.15
C TYR A 32 -1.32 -10.55 3.82
N GLY A 33 -1.63 -9.73 4.83
CA GLY A 33 -2.35 -8.46 4.64
C GLY A 33 -1.62 -7.47 3.75
N VAL A 34 -0.31 -7.33 3.96
CA VAL A 34 0.55 -6.50 3.13
C VAL A 34 0.56 -7.00 1.68
N LEU A 35 0.72 -8.31 1.47
CA LEU A 35 0.73 -8.89 0.13
C LEU A 35 -0.63 -8.76 -0.59
N ALA A 36 -1.73 -9.01 0.11
CA ALA A 36 -3.08 -8.89 -0.45
C ALA A 36 -3.40 -7.43 -0.85
N SER A 37 -3.06 -6.47 0.01
CA SER A 37 -3.25 -5.02 -0.29
C SER A 37 -2.32 -4.52 -1.38
N CYS A 38 -1.11 -5.06 -1.46
CA CYS A 38 -0.16 -4.82 -2.55
C CYS A 38 -0.75 -5.27 -3.89
N CYS A 39 -1.30 -6.49 -3.97
CA CYS A 39 -2.01 -6.97 -5.16
C CYS A 39 -3.22 -6.10 -5.51
N ALA A 40 -4.03 -5.71 -4.51
CA ALA A 40 -5.21 -4.85 -4.72
C ALA A 40 -4.85 -3.47 -5.30
N THR A 41 -3.68 -2.94 -4.95
CA THR A 41 -3.23 -1.62 -5.44
C THR A 41 -2.87 -1.64 -6.92
N VAL A 42 -2.34 -2.76 -7.41
CA VAL A 42 -1.86 -2.88 -8.80
C VAL A 42 -2.95 -3.39 -9.74
N ALA A 43 -3.93 -4.14 -9.22
CA ALA A 43 -5.00 -4.73 -10.01
C ALA A 43 -5.77 -3.74 -10.93
N PRO A 44 -6.10 -2.50 -10.50
CA PRO A 44 -6.76 -1.51 -11.37
C PRO A 44 -5.92 -1.07 -12.59
N ASP A 45 -4.59 -1.10 -12.48
CA ASP A 45 -3.70 -0.66 -13.57
C ASP A 45 -3.48 -1.77 -14.63
N ARG A 46 -3.90 -3.02 -14.34
CA ARG A 46 -3.65 -4.18 -15.21
C ARG A 46 -4.55 -4.19 -16.45
N ASP A 47 -5.77 -3.69 -16.31
CA ASP A 47 -6.74 -3.62 -17.41
C ASP A 47 -6.24 -2.71 -18.55
N GLY A 48 -5.37 -1.74 -18.26
CA GLY A 48 -4.72 -0.89 -19.29
C GLY A 48 -3.45 -1.48 -19.92
N ILE A 49 -2.81 -2.46 -19.28
CA ILE A 49 -1.51 -3.00 -19.71
C ILE A 49 -1.66 -4.33 -20.48
N SER A 50 -2.71 -5.12 -20.21
CA SER A 50 -3.02 -6.33 -20.98
C SER A 50 -3.35 -6.06 -22.45
N SER A 51 -3.66 -4.81 -22.83
CA SER A 51 -3.81 -4.38 -24.23
C SER A 51 -2.53 -3.77 -24.83
N ALA A 52 -1.50 -3.46 -24.03
CA ALA A 52 -0.29 -2.76 -24.48
C ALA A 52 0.98 -3.62 -24.48
N SER A 53 0.96 -4.84 -23.91
CA SER A 53 2.08 -5.78 -24.00
C SER A 53 2.00 -6.67 -25.24
N THR A 54 1.98 -6.05 -26.43
CA THR A 54 2.45 -6.67 -27.67
C THR A 54 3.52 -5.73 -28.18
N ASP A 55 4.79 -5.95 -27.82
CA ASP A 55 6.00 -5.45 -28.51
C ASP A 55 7.25 -5.59 -27.62
N LEU A 56 7.60 -6.84 -27.29
CA LEU A 56 8.98 -7.17 -26.91
C LEU A 56 9.41 -8.40 -27.72
N PRO A 57 10.36 -8.28 -28.67
CA PRO A 57 10.88 -9.42 -29.41
C PRO A 57 11.93 -10.13 -28.55
N GLY A 58 11.53 -11.21 -27.87
CA GLY A 58 12.44 -12.09 -27.16
C GLY A 58 11.89 -13.51 -27.10
N PRO A 59 12.60 -14.54 -27.60
CA PRO A 59 12.10 -15.91 -27.59
C PRO A 59 12.34 -16.48 -26.19
N SER A 60 11.36 -16.38 -25.31
CA SER A 60 11.31 -17.21 -24.11
C SER A 60 9.95 -17.89 -24.06
N PRO A 61 9.91 -19.22 -23.79
CA PRO A 61 8.72 -20.00 -23.97
C PRO A 61 7.67 -19.49 -22.99
N GLN A 62 6.55 -19.05 -23.56
CA GLN A 62 5.31 -18.75 -22.86
C GLN A 62 4.99 -19.91 -21.94
N ARG A 63 5.38 -19.80 -20.66
CA ARG A 63 4.82 -20.61 -19.60
C ARG A 63 3.40 -20.09 -19.43
N SER A 64 2.51 -20.71 -20.20
CA SER A 64 1.07 -20.74 -20.02
C SER A 64 0.76 -21.24 -18.61
N ILE A 65 0.98 -20.38 -17.61
CA ILE A 65 0.30 -20.48 -16.34
C ILE A 65 -1.16 -20.32 -16.72
N ARG A 66 -1.89 -21.44 -16.67
CA ARG A 66 -3.34 -21.52 -16.85
C ARG A 66 -3.96 -20.24 -16.31
N SER A 67 -4.68 -19.51 -17.16
CA SER A 67 -5.41 -18.29 -16.82
C SER A 67 -6.48 -18.62 -15.79
N LEU A 68 -6.07 -18.72 -14.54
CA LEU A 68 -6.99 -18.65 -13.41
C LEU A 68 -7.64 -17.26 -13.49
N PRO A 69 -8.96 -17.13 -13.36
CA PRO A 69 -9.61 -15.84 -13.30
C PRO A 69 -8.87 -14.97 -12.28
N GLU A 70 -8.36 -13.81 -12.71
CA GLU A 70 -7.68 -12.94 -11.76
C GLU A 70 -8.67 -12.53 -10.67
N PRO A 71 -8.25 -12.56 -9.39
CA PRO A 71 -9.14 -12.24 -8.30
C PRO A 71 -9.60 -10.79 -8.43
N PRO A 72 -10.91 -10.50 -8.29
CA PRO A 72 -11.41 -9.13 -8.37
C PRO A 72 -10.79 -8.28 -7.26
N VAL A 73 -10.60 -6.98 -7.53
CA VAL A 73 -9.98 -6.02 -6.60
C VAL A 73 -10.69 -6.04 -5.24
N ASP A 74 -12.02 -6.10 -5.23
CA ASP A 74 -12.81 -6.15 -4.00
C ASP A 74 -12.52 -7.41 -3.16
N LEU A 75 -12.23 -8.56 -3.80
CA LEU A 75 -11.84 -9.78 -3.09
C LEU A 75 -10.45 -9.60 -2.45
N LEU A 76 -9.49 -9.02 -3.17
CA LEU A 76 -8.15 -8.75 -2.63
C LEU A 76 -8.19 -7.76 -1.45
N ILE A 77 -9.02 -6.71 -1.55
CA ILE A 77 -9.28 -5.79 -0.44
C ILE A 77 -9.92 -6.53 0.73
N SER A 78 -10.89 -7.40 0.48
CA SER A 78 -11.57 -8.17 1.54
C SER A 78 -10.61 -9.11 2.26
N GLU A 79 -9.68 -9.74 1.55
CA GLU A 79 -8.64 -10.61 2.12
C GLU A 79 -7.63 -9.82 2.95
N ALA A 80 -7.22 -8.64 2.47
CA ALA A 80 -6.39 -7.73 3.25
C ALA A 80 -7.09 -7.34 4.55
N LEU A 81 -8.38 -6.97 4.52
CA LEU A 81 -9.15 -6.65 5.72
C LEU A 81 -9.36 -7.86 6.63
N ARG A 82 -9.56 -9.06 6.07
CA ARG A 82 -9.69 -10.31 6.83
C ARG A 82 -8.43 -10.60 7.64
N SER A 83 -7.25 -10.42 7.03
CA SER A 83 -5.96 -10.61 7.70
C SER A 83 -5.76 -9.68 8.91
N ARG A 84 -6.34 -8.47 8.86
CA ARG A 84 -6.24 -7.47 9.94
C ARG A 84 -7.11 -7.83 11.14
N ARG A 85 -8.16 -8.64 10.97
CA ARG A 85 -9.02 -9.10 12.09
C ARG A 85 -8.26 -9.97 13.09
N PHE A 86 -7.13 -10.56 12.69
CA PHE A 86 -6.26 -11.32 13.58
C PHE A 86 -5.42 -10.43 14.50
N TYR A 87 -5.38 -9.11 14.26
CA TYR A 87 -4.68 -8.14 15.07
C TYR A 87 -5.65 -7.16 15.73
N ARG A 88 -5.45 -6.92 17.02
CA ARG A 88 -6.08 -5.79 17.70
C ARG A 88 -5.29 -4.54 17.38
N LEU A 89 -5.67 -3.84 16.31
CA LEU A 89 -5.00 -2.61 15.83
C LEU A 89 -4.87 -1.51 16.89
N ALA A 90 -5.75 -1.50 17.90
CA ALA A 90 -5.68 -0.57 19.02
C ALA A 90 -4.61 -0.94 20.07
N GLU A 91 -4.25 -2.22 20.17
CA GLU A 91 -3.34 -2.73 21.22
C GLU A 91 -1.97 -3.10 20.65
N ASN A 92 -1.93 -3.66 19.43
CA ASN A 92 -0.72 -4.18 18.80
C ASN A 92 -0.58 -3.62 17.39
N GLN A 93 0.15 -2.51 17.29
CA GLN A 93 0.49 -1.88 16.03
C GLN A 93 1.86 -2.34 15.56
N SER A 94 2.01 -2.52 14.26
CA SER A 94 3.28 -2.91 13.64
C SER A 94 3.49 -2.17 12.33
N LEU A 95 4.74 -2.14 11.86
CA LEU A 95 5.09 -1.58 10.57
C LEU A 95 4.25 -2.19 9.43
N THR A 96 4.01 -3.50 9.47
CA THR A 96 3.18 -4.20 8.48
C THR A 96 1.73 -3.71 8.46
N GLN A 97 1.16 -3.31 9.60
CA GLN A 97 -0.18 -2.73 9.65
C GLN A 97 -0.23 -1.30 9.06
N ILE A 98 0.82 -0.51 9.27
CA ILE A 98 0.98 0.81 8.64
C ILE A 98 1.06 0.64 7.12
N GLN A 99 1.93 -0.25 6.64
CA GLN A 99 2.10 -0.52 5.21
C GLN A 99 0.80 -1.03 4.57
N THR A 100 0.09 -1.95 5.24
CA THR A 100 -1.21 -2.46 4.76
C THR A 100 -2.24 -1.34 4.64
N SER A 101 -2.29 -0.42 5.61
CA SER A 101 -3.26 0.69 5.60
C SER A 101 -2.93 1.72 4.52
N LEU A 102 -1.64 2.02 4.32
CA LEU A 102 -1.19 2.87 3.22
C LEU A 102 -1.51 2.27 1.84
N LEU A 103 -1.31 0.95 1.67
CA LEU A 103 -1.66 0.25 0.43
C LEU A 103 -3.17 0.19 0.21
N LEU A 104 -3.97 -0.03 1.26
CA LEU A 104 -5.42 0.06 1.17
C LEU A 104 -5.86 1.46 0.73
N HIS A 105 -5.27 2.52 1.29
CA HIS A 105 -5.51 3.88 0.81
C HIS A 105 -5.25 4.00 -0.69
N CYS A 106 -4.11 3.50 -1.18
CA CYS A 106 -3.81 3.51 -2.62
C CYS A 106 -4.85 2.73 -3.43
N ALA A 107 -5.24 1.53 -3.00
CA ALA A 107 -6.25 0.73 -3.69
C ALA A 107 -7.61 1.43 -3.75
N TYR A 108 -8.10 2.00 -2.64
CA TYR A 108 -9.36 2.74 -2.62
C TYR A 108 -9.30 4.05 -3.43
N SER A 109 -8.15 4.73 -3.44
CA SER A 109 -7.92 5.92 -4.26
C SER A 109 -7.96 5.58 -5.75
N SER A 110 -7.36 4.46 -6.17
CA SER A 110 -7.45 3.98 -7.56
C SER A 110 -8.89 3.61 -7.98
N LEU A 111 -9.74 3.25 -7.02
CA LEU A 111 -11.17 2.96 -7.26
C LEU A 111 -12.08 4.20 -7.18
N GLY A 112 -11.53 5.40 -6.95
CA GLY A 112 -12.30 6.63 -6.76
C GLY A 112 -13.14 6.67 -5.48
N LYS A 113 -12.85 5.79 -4.50
CA LYS A 113 -13.58 5.70 -3.22
C LYS A 113 -12.91 6.61 -2.17
N ASP A 114 -12.93 7.91 -2.41
CA ASP A 114 -12.19 8.93 -1.65
C ASP A 114 -12.44 8.92 -0.12
N PRO A 115 -13.68 8.81 0.39
CA PRO A 115 -13.91 8.78 1.83
C PRO A 115 -13.24 7.57 2.52
N ALA A 116 -13.27 6.41 1.86
CA ALA A 116 -12.65 5.20 2.36
C ALA A 116 -11.11 5.31 2.28
N ALA A 117 -10.59 5.83 1.16
CA ALA A 117 -9.17 6.09 1.00
C ALA A 117 -8.66 7.02 2.12
N TRP A 118 -9.35 8.12 2.37
CA TRP A 118 -8.99 9.08 3.42
C TRP A 118 -8.97 8.47 4.82
N PHE A 119 -9.95 7.60 5.13
CA PHE A 119 -9.99 6.87 6.39
C PHE A 119 -8.72 6.04 6.61
N TYR A 120 -8.32 5.22 5.63
CA TYR A 120 -7.13 4.38 5.75
C TYR A 120 -5.83 5.18 5.80
N LEU A 121 -5.80 6.37 5.19
CA LEU A 121 -4.66 7.28 5.30
C LEU A 121 -4.52 7.82 6.73
N ARG A 122 -5.61 8.27 7.35
CA ARG A 122 -5.61 8.72 8.74
C ARG A 122 -5.24 7.59 9.70
N GLU A 123 -5.78 6.40 9.46
CA GLU A 123 -5.46 5.21 10.24
C GLU A 123 -3.95 4.92 10.22
N ALA A 124 -3.32 4.95 9.05
CA ALA A 124 -1.87 4.78 8.90
C ALA A 124 -1.08 5.87 9.65
N VAL A 125 -1.52 7.13 9.58
CA VAL A 125 -0.88 8.25 10.30
C VAL A 125 -0.96 8.07 11.81
N THR A 126 -2.12 7.67 12.33
CA THR A 126 -2.30 7.44 13.77
C THR A 126 -1.42 6.31 14.27
N MET A 127 -1.35 5.18 13.54
CA MET A 127 -0.46 4.07 13.90
C MET A 127 1.02 4.49 13.85
N LEU A 128 1.41 5.26 12.84
CA LEU A 128 2.77 5.75 12.72
C LEU A 128 3.18 6.66 13.89
N GLN A 129 2.28 7.55 14.31
CA GLN A 129 2.52 8.43 15.45
C GLN A 129 2.61 7.65 16.75
N THR A 130 1.73 6.66 16.94
CA THR A 130 1.71 5.81 18.14
C THR A 130 2.99 4.96 18.26
N LEU A 131 3.54 4.49 17.14
CA LEU A 131 4.84 3.79 17.10
C LEU A 131 6.06 4.73 17.14
N ARG A 132 5.86 6.04 17.24
CA ARG A 132 6.92 7.07 17.28
C ARG A 132 7.89 7.06 16.09
N TYR A 133 7.52 6.49 14.94
CA TYR A 133 8.33 6.57 13.72
C TYR A 133 8.42 7.99 13.11
N HIS A 134 7.78 8.98 13.72
CA HIS A 134 7.99 10.38 13.38
C HIS A 134 9.22 10.99 14.10
N GLU A 135 9.78 10.28 15.08
CA GLU A 135 10.94 10.72 15.86
C GLU A 135 12.20 10.00 15.38
N GLU A 136 13.30 10.75 15.20
CA GLU A 136 14.56 10.16 14.74
C GLU A 136 15.16 9.21 15.78
N ALA A 137 15.00 9.53 17.07
CA ALA A 137 15.47 8.74 18.20
C ALA A 137 14.94 7.29 18.19
N THR A 138 13.71 7.07 17.74
CA THR A 138 13.11 5.72 17.67
C THR A 138 13.87 4.81 16.70
N TYR A 139 14.49 5.37 15.66
CA TYR A 139 15.31 4.59 14.73
C TYR A 139 16.66 4.22 15.35
N GLU A 140 17.25 5.11 16.15
CA GLU A 140 18.52 4.85 16.86
C GLU A 140 18.34 3.82 17.99
N GLU A 141 17.18 3.80 18.62
CA GLU A 141 16.80 2.81 19.65
C GLU A 141 16.50 1.41 19.06
N THR A 142 16.24 1.33 17.76
CA THR A 142 15.89 0.06 17.09
C THR A 142 17.14 -0.75 16.80
N SER A 143 17.26 -1.94 17.39
CA SER A 143 18.43 -2.82 17.22
C SER A 143 18.60 -3.38 15.81
N ASP A 144 17.51 -3.48 15.05
CA ASP A 144 17.50 -3.99 13.68
C ASP A 144 17.48 -2.82 12.68
N GLN A 145 18.64 -2.54 12.10
CA GLN A 145 18.83 -1.47 11.13
C GLN A 145 17.91 -1.62 9.90
N SER A 146 17.61 -2.86 9.49
CA SER A 146 16.74 -3.11 8.34
C SER A 146 15.31 -2.64 8.64
N VAL A 147 14.82 -2.89 9.85
CA VAL A 147 13.47 -2.46 10.28
C VAL A 147 13.41 -0.95 10.42
N ALA A 148 14.47 -0.33 10.92
CA ALA A 148 14.58 1.13 11.01
C ALA A 148 14.51 1.80 9.63
N GLU A 149 15.20 1.24 8.62
CA GLU A 149 15.15 1.73 7.25
C GLU A 149 13.75 1.62 6.63
N ASP A 150 13.07 0.49 6.81
CA ASP A 150 11.72 0.31 6.27
C ASP A 150 10.68 1.20 6.97
N ALA A 151 10.83 1.39 8.28
CA ALA A 151 10.00 2.32 9.03
C ALA A 151 10.21 3.76 8.53
N ARG A 152 11.45 4.15 8.22
CA ARG A 152 11.77 5.46 7.62
C ARG A 152 11.18 5.63 6.23
N ARG A 153 11.22 4.59 5.39
CA ARG A 153 10.57 4.60 4.06
C ARG A 153 9.06 4.75 4.18
N ALA A 154 8.43 3.99 5.09
CA ALA A 154 7.00 4.11 5.37
C ALA A 154 6.64 5.51 5.88
N PHE A 155 7.45 6.10 6.75
CA PHE A 155 7.28 7.49 7.21
C PHE A 155 7.28 8.48 6.05
N TRP A 156 8.32 8.47 5.21
CA TRP A 156 8.42 9.43 4.10
C TRP A 156 7.31 9.24 3.07
N ALA A 157 6.98 8.00 2.74
CA ALA A 157 5.87 7.70 1.83
C ALA A 157 4.53 8.21 2.38
N LEU A 158 4.28 8.01 3.67
CA LEU A 158 3.06 8.45 4.33
C LEU A 158 3.00 9.98 4.46
N PHE A 159 4.11 10.61 4.84
CA PHE A 159 4.21 12.06 4.96
C PHE A 159 3.90 12.74 3.62
N PHE A 160 4.56 12.31 2.55
CA PHE A 160 4.32 12.84 1.21
C PHE A 160 2.85 12.65 0.81
N ARG A 161 2.30 11.45 1.02
CA ARG A 161 0.92 11.14 0.65
C ARG A 161 -0.09 11.99 1.42
N TYR A 162 0.09 12.15 2.72
CA TYR A 162 -0.76 12.99 3.56
C TYR A 162 -0.74 14.45 3.11
N ARG A 163 0.44 14.99 2.78
CA ARG A 163 0.58 16.36 2.28
C ARG A 163 -0.08 16.56 0.93
N LEU A 164 0.09 15.61 0.00
CA LEU A 164 -0.57 15.64 -1.30
C LEU A 164 -2.10 15.66 -1.17
N GLU A 165 -2.64 14.80 -0.31
CA GLU A 165 -4.08 14.67 -0.12
C GLU A 165 -4.70 15.92 0.53
N LEU A 166 -3.98 16.54 1.47
CA LEU A 166 -4.39 17.83 2.04
C LEU A 166 -4.39 18.96 0.99
N LEU A 167 -3.42 18.96 0.08
CA LEU A 167 -3.39 19.95 -1.01
C LEU A 167 -4.55 19.73 -1.98
N ARG A 168 -4.88 18.47 -2.30
CA ARG A 168 -6.04 18.11 -3.12
C ARG A 168 -7.34 18.62 -2.51
N HIS A 169 -7.55 18.34 -1.23
CA HIS A 169 -8.75 18.80 -0.52
C HIS A 169 -8.88 20.33 -0.50
N LYS A 170 -7.77 21.06 -0.31
CA LYS A 170 -7.77 22.52 -0.37
C LYS A 170 -8.15 23.06 -1.76
N PHE A 171 -7.69 22.41 -2.81
CA PHE A 171 -8.02 22.80 -4.17
C PHE A 171 -9.50 22.54 -4.48
N ASP A 172 -10.05 21.40 -4.02
CA ASP A 172 -11.47 21.07 -4.19
C ASP A 172 -12.38 22.06 -3.42
N ASP A 173 -11.96 22.51 -2.24
CA ASP A 173 -12.68 23.53 -1.45
C ASP A 173 -12.70 24.91 -2.15
N GLU A 174 -11.60 25.30 -2.80
CA GLU A 174 -11.51 26.56 -3.57
C GLU A 174 -12.32 26.49 -4.87
N ALA A 175 -12.32 25.36 -5.57
CA ALA A 175 -13.09 25.16 -6.80
C ALA A 175 -14.61 25.11 -6.56
N GLY A 176 -15.06 24.59 -5.40
CA GLY A 176 -16.48 24.59 -5.01
C GLY A 176 -17.03 25.95 -4.56
N GLY A 177 -16.17 26.96 -4.41
CA GLY A 177 -16.53 28.31 -4.01
C GLY A 177 -16.93 29.26 -5.15
N ASP A 178 -16.57 28.94 -6.40
CA ASP A 178 -16.76 29.83 -7.56
C ASP A 178 -18.16 29.70 -8.22
N ASP A 179 -18.93 28.67 -7.86
CA ASP A 179 -20.29 28.41 -8.39
C ASP A 179 -21.41 29.03 -7.53
N ARG A 180 -21.07 29.91 -6.57
CA ARG A 180 -22.04 30.64 -5.71
C ARG A 180 -21.85 32.15 -5.75
N GLY A 181 -21.61 32.71 -6.93
CA GLY A 181 -21.58 34.15 -7.21
C GLY A 181 -22.79 34.61 -8.00
#